data_AF-A0A828P8U7-F1
#
_entry.id   AF-A0A828P8U7-F1
#
_cell.length_a   1.000
_cell.length_b   1.000
_cell.length_c   1.000
_cell.angle_alpha   90.00
_cell.angle_beta   90.00
_cell.angle_gamma   90.00
#
_symmetry.space_group_name_H-M   'P 1'
#
loop_
_entity.id
_entity.type
_entity.pdbx_description
1 polymer ?
#
loop_
_entity_poly.entity_id
_entity_poly.type
_entity_poly.pdbx_seq_one_letter_code
_entity_poly.pdbx_strand_id
1 'polypeptide(L)'
;MVTICVDGENKTHKITDWTLWAGNDDGEVMLTCHFRSGKKYTRPLSVCQITPTVILRNVFLERKGDAVTSRAERVIIYGDKYAAVYYRESERPYIMKTTGLDFQQCSAFTEHAVFNYLCRVADERVFYARGNNKNIDENILRQIKKIVPHPDTALHAYCSGRSKKRDSPWGLIFPFGLNESQLMAVERAFSSQISVIEGPPGTGKTQTILNIVANILIQNKTVAILSNNNSAVSNVYEKMDKQRLGYVVARLGSTENRQQFFSTSISRSEEVLPDSPSANMIDDVLQQVKKHLNAINQVASLKAEINELSVEYKYLQQWQSQNLRPEELFSHKYRLSSRKTTDLMAYIHYLSDRRIGFRNRIDLLLNFRILKVKPLVIPERRLALFTSLQLSYYEKSI
;
A
#
# COMPACT_ATOMS: atom_id res chain seq x y z
N MET A 1 -6.78 -10.08 40.59
CA MET A 1 -7.56 -10.88 41.56
C MET A 1 -8.98 -10.32 41.54
N VAL A 2 -9.99 -11.16 41.36
CA VAL A 2 -11.39 -10.72 41.21
C VAL A 2 -12.06 -10.66 42.58
N THR A 3 -12.71 -9.54 42.90
CA THR A 3 -13.55 -9.39 44.09
C THR A 3 -15.02 -9.48 43.68
N ILE A 4 -15.79 -10.31 44.39
CA ILE A 4 -17.23 -10.50 44.16
C ILE A 4 -17.98 -10.20 45.45
N CYS A 5 -18.78 -9.15 45.42
CA CYS A 5 -19.74 -8.80 46.46
C CYS A 5 -21.15 -9.12 45.99
N VAL A 6 -21.96 -9.74 46.85
CA VAL A 6 -23.36 -10.08 46.59
C VAL A 6 -24.18 -9.61 47.78
N ASP A 7 -25.24 -8.84 47.53
CA ASP A 7 -26.10 -8.25 48.56
C ASP A 7 -25.28 -7.39 49.57
N GLY A 8 -24.25 -6.69 49.08
CA GLY A 8 -23.35 -5.85 49.90
C GLY A 8 -22.25 -6.61 50.66
N GLU A 9 -22.26 -7.94 50.67
CA GLU A 9 -21.24 -8.74 51.35
C GLU A 9 -20.17 -9.27 50.40
N ASN A 10 -18.89 -9.15 50.77
CA ASN A 10 -17.79 -9.76 50.02
C ASN A 10 -17.81 -11.30 50.19
N LYS A 11 -18.09 -12.01 49.09
CA LYS A 11 -18.14 -13.48 49.06
C LYS A 11 -16.92 -14.12 48.40
N THR A 12 -15.94 -13.33 47.97
CA THR A 12 -14.78 -13.77 47.15
C THR A 12 -14.12 -15.04 47.65
N HIS A 13 -13.78 -15.12 48.95
CA HIS A 13 -13.09 -16.28 49.53
C HIS A 13 -13.97 -17.53 49.69
N LYS A 14 -15.29 -17.38 49.63
CA LYS A 14 -16.27 -18.47 49.78
C LYS A 14 -16.62 -19.13 48.44
N ILE A 15 -16.36 -18.44 47.34
CA ILE A 15 -16.71 -18.85 45.97
C ILE A 15 -15.53 -19.61 45.35
N THR A 16 -15.81 -20.70 44.64
CA THR A 16 -14.82 -21.44 43.83
C THR A 16 -14.84 -21.00 42.37
N ASP A 17 -16.02 -20.72 41.84
CA ASP A 17 -16.20 -20.23 40.48
C ASP A 17 -17.48 -19.39 40.37
N TRP A 18 -17.61 -18.64 39.28
CA TRP A 18 -18.76 -17.81 39.02
C TRP A 18 -19.06 -17.74 37.53
N THR A 19 -20.33 -17.60 37.19
CA THR A 19 -20.81 -17.52 35.81
C THR A 19 -21.79 -16.36 35.62
N LEU A 20 -21.75 -15.74 34.45
CA LEU A 20 -22.74 -14.75 34.02
C LEU A 20 -23.60 -15.32 32.90
N TRP A 21 -24.86 -14.90 32.86
CA TRP A 21 -25.81 -15.20 31.79
C TRP A 21 -26.90 -14.12 31.74
N ALA A 22 -27.62 -14.01 30.62
CA ALA A 22 -28.68 -13.01 30.45
C ALA A 22 -30.03 -13.59 30.87
N GLY A 23 -30.72 -12.93 31.80
CA GLY A 23 -32.07 -13.27 32.26
C GLY A 23 -33.12 -13.30 31.15
N ASN A 24 -34.26 -13.94 31.42
CA ASN A 24 -35.33 -14.16 30.43
C ASN A 24 -36.28 -12.96 30.28
N ASP A 25 -36.58 -12.26 31.37
CA ASP A 25 -37.73 -11.33 31.37
C ASP A 25 -37.36 -9.89 30.99
N ASP A 26 -36.14 -9.41 31.32
CA ASP A 26 -35.71 -8.02 31.04
C ASP A 26 -34.28 -7.90 30.45
N GLY A 27 -33.63 -9.01 30.12
CA GLY A 27 -32.21 -9.00 29.72
C GLY A 27 -31.25 -8.58 30.84
N GLU A 28 -31.72 -8.55 32.09
CA GLU A 28 -30.87 -8.31 33.27
C GLU A 28 -29.76 -9.37 33.35
N VAL A 29 -28.54 -8.94 33.63
CA VAL A 29 -27.40 -9.86 33.75
C VAL A 29 -27.49 -10.56 35.11
N MET A 30 -27.38 -11.88 35.10
CA MET A 30 -27.48 -12.71 36.31
C MET A 30 -26.10 -13.24 36.68
N LEU A 31 -25.74 -13.17 37.97
CA LEU A 31 -24.53 -13.75 38.53
C LEU A 31 -24.88 -15.03 39.28
N THR A 32 -24.26 -16.14 38.89
CA THR A 32 -24.32 -17.41 39.64
C THR A 32 -22.98 -17.66 40.31
N CYS A 33 -22.97 -17.68 41.63
CA CYS A 33 -21.82 -18.02 42.46
C CYS A 33 -21.82 -19.51 42.79
N HIS A 34 -20.70 -20.19 42.55
CA HIS A 34 -20.49 -21.60 42.85
C HIS A 34 -19.62 -21.71 44.11
N PHE A 35 -20.10 -22.42 45.12
CA PHE A 35 -19.41 -22.55 46.41
C PHE A 35 -18.71 -23.91 46.54
N ARG A 36 -17.72 -23.99 47.43
CA ARG A 36 -17.01 -25.26 47.76
C ARG A 36 -17.94 -26.39 48.21
N SER A 37 -19.09 -26.04 48.77
CA SER A 37 -20.12 -26.98 49.21
C SER A 37 -20.98 -27.56 48.07
N GLY A 38 -20.75 -27.15 46.82
CA GLY A 38 -21.56 -27.54 45.65
C GLY A 38 -22.86 -26.75 45.49
N LYS A 39 -23.25 -25.93 46.49
CA LYS A 39 -24.41 -25.03 46.38
C LYS A 39 -24.15 -23.95 45.33
N LYS A 40 -25.22 -23.52 44.66
CA LYS A 40 -25.23 -22.38 43.73
C LYS A 40 -26.14 -21.30 44.29
N TYR A 41 -25.73 -20.06 44.18
CA TYR A 41 -26.54 -18.90 44.56
C TYR A 41 -26.57 -17.94 43.38
N THR A 42 -27.77 -17.60 42.93
CA THR A 42 -27.98 -16.73 41.77
C THR A 42 -28.64 -15.45 42.22
N ARG A 43 -28.06 -14.32 41.83
CA ARG A 43 -28.64 -13.01 42.04
C ARG A 43 -28.49 -12.14 40.79
N PRO A 44 -29.41 -11.18 40.58
CA PRO A 44 -29.22 -10.18 39.56
C PRO A 44 -27.97 -9.33 39.81
N LEU A 45 -27.33 -8.88 38.74
CA LEU A 45 -26.11 -8.08 38.85
C LEU A 45 -26.39 -6.68 39.41
N SER A 46 -27.65 -6.21 39.41
CA SER A 46 -28.07 -4.96 40.05
C SER A 46 -27.79 -4.93 41.57
N VAL A 47 -27.74 -6.11 42.23
CA VAL A 47 -27.41 -6.27 43.65
C VAL A 47 -26.02 -6.89 43.88
N CYS A 48 -25.23 -7.06 42.82
CA CYS A 48 -23.88 -7.63 42.88
C CYS A 48 -22.84 -6.63 42.41
N GLN A 49 -21.61 -6.73 42.92
CA GLN A 49 -20.48 -5.95 42.43
C GLN A 49 -19.29 -6.87 42.15
N ILE A 50 -18.77 -6.81 40.93
CA ILE A 50 -17.58 -7.55 40.52
C ILE A 50 -16.46 -6.53 40.27
N THR A 51 -15.26 -6.77 40.76
CA THR A 51 -14.11 -5.87 40.56
C THR A 51 -12.89 -6.68 40.11
N PRO A 52 -12.15 -6.27 39.06
CA PRO A 52 -12.37 -5.06 38.25
C PRO A 52 -13.63 -5.15 37.37
N THR A 53 -14.24 -4.00 37.10
CA THR A 53 -15.27 -3.84 36.05
C THR A 53 -14.80 -2.75 35.11
N VAL A 54 -14.73 -3.05 33.80
CA VAL A 54 -14.31 -2.10 32.76
C VAL A 54 -15.47 -1.88 31.81
N ILE A 55 -15.78 -0.61 31.52
CA ILE A 55 -16.85 -0.22 30.59
C ILE A 55 -16.20 0.36 29.34
N LEU A 56 -16.46 -0.29 28.20
CA LEU A 56 -16.07 0.18 26.88
C LEU A 56 -17.32 0.66 26.12
N ARG A 57 -17.17 1.72 25.32
CA ARG A 57 -18.25 2.26 24.49
C ARG A 57 -17.79 2.37 23.06
N ASN A 58 -18.70 2.07 22.11
CA ASN A 58 -18.44 2.11 20.68
C ASN A 58 -17.13 1.39 20.31
N VAL A 59 -17.11 0.07 20.53
CA VAL A 59 -15.95 -0.78 20.25
C VAL A 59 -16.28 -1.85 19.23
N PHE A 60 -15.28 -2.29 18.46
CA PHE A 60 -15.30 -3.53 17.72
C PHE A 60 -15.00 -4.68 18.64
N LEU A 61 -15.79 -5.73 18.48
CA LEU A 61 -15.49 -7.03 19.00
C LEU A 61 -14.86 -7.85 17.87
N GLU A 62 -13.60 -8.23 18.04
CA GLU A 62 -12.90 -9.20 17.20
C GLU A 62 -12.78 -10.53 17.97
N ARG A 63 -13.01 -11.65 17.29
CA ARG A 63 -12.80 -12.98 17.87
C ARG A 63 -11.54 -13.56 17.24
N LYS A 64 -10.57 -13.98 18.07
CA LYS A 64 -9.35 -14.61 17.59
C LYS A 64 -9.68 -15.81 16.68
N GLY A 65 -9.37 -15.69 15.39
CA GLY A 65 -9.62 -16.72 14.38
C GLY A 65 -10.81 -16.45 13.45
N ASP A 66 -11.69 -15.49 13.78
CA ASP A 66 -12.82 -15.08 12.92
C ASP A 66 -12.64 -13.63 12.46
N ALA A 67 -12.76 -13.39 11.15
CA ALA A 67 -12.73 -12.04 10.57
C ALA A 67 -14.01 -11.20 10.86
N VAL A 68 -14.95 -11.74 11.64
CA VAL A 68 -16.24 -11.09 11.91
C VAL A 68 -16.06 -10.06 13.01
N THR A 69 -15.92 -8.80 12.61
CA THR A 69 -15.97 -7.65 13.51
C THR A 69 -17.41 -7.17 13.66
N SER A 70 -17.90 -7.12 14.90
CA SER A 70 -19.21 -6.56 15.20
C SER A 70 -19.06 -5.29 16.03
N ARG A 71 -19.85 -4.25 15.73
CA ARG A 71 -19.85 -3.00 16.48
C ARG A 71 -20.74 -3.14 17.71
N ALA A 72 -20.15 -3.14 18.89
CA ALA A 72 -20.86 -3.05 20.16
C ALA A 72 -20.97 -1.58 20.60
N GLU A 73 -22.16 -1.15 20.99
CA GLU A 73 -22.36 0.20 21.52
C GLU A 73 -21.79 0.32 22.93
N ARG A 74 -21.92 -0.75 23.71
CA ARG A 74 -21.42 -0.82 25.08
C ARG A 74 -20.98 -2.24 25.40
N VAL A 75 -19.83 -2.37 26.04
CA VAL A 75 -19.32 -3.64 26.57
C VAL A 75 -18.95 -3.42 28.03
N ILE A 76 -19.42 -4.31 28.90
CA ILE A 76 -19.01 -4.32 30.31
C ILE A 76 -18.24 -5.60 30.58
N ILE A 77 -16.97 -5.47 30.93
CA ILE A 77 -16.09 -6.58 31.25
C ILE A 77 -16.06 -6.73 32.77
N TYR A 78 -16.39 -7.92 33.25
CA TYR A 78 -16.40 -8.28 34.66
C TYR A 78 -15.26 -9.23 34.98
N GLY A 79 -14.41 -8.84 35.93
CA GLY A 79 -13.32 -9.65 36.48
C GLY A 79 -12.39 -10.26 35.44
N ASP A 80 -12.25 -9.60 34.28
CA ASP A 80 -11.53 -10.06 33.09
C ASP A 80 -11.94 -11.45 32.56
N LYS A 81 -13.10 -11.98 32.99
CA LYS A 81 -13.58 -13.33 32.64
C LYS A 81 -14.76 -13.31 31.69
N TYR A 82 -15.71 -12.39 31.90
CA TYR A 82 -16.93 -12.29 31.10
C TYR A 82 -17.12 -10.87 30.57
N ALA A 83 -17.63 -10.76 29.35
CA ALA A 83 -18.05 -9.52 28.72
C ALA A 83 -19.56 -9.57 28.46
N ALA A 84 -20.29 -8.58 28.96
CA ALA A 84 -21.67 -8.30 28.58
C ALA A 84 -21.68 -7.31 27.43
N VAL A 85 -22.04 -7.78 26.23
CA VAL A 85 -21.98 -7.02 24.98
C VAL A 85 -23.36 -6.54 24.58
N TYR A 86 -23.53 -5.23 24.42
CA TYR A 86 -24.78 -4.58 23.99
C TYR A 86 -24.63 -4.05 22.56
N TYR A 87 -25.53 -4.48 21.68
CA TYR A 87 -25.58 -4.07 20.27
C TYR A 87 -26.70 -3.04 20.05
N ARG A 88 -26.56 -2.20 19.02
CA ARG A 88 -27.51 -1.11 18.73
C ARG A 88 -28.96 -1.56 18.53
N GLU A 89 -29.16 -2.77 18.02
CA GLU A 89 -30.49 -3.31 17.68
C GLU A 89 -31.10 -4.15 18.82
N SER A 90 -30.42 -4.28 19.98
CA SER A 90 -30.90 -5.11 21.09
C SER A 90 -30.51 -4.56 22.46
N GLU A 91 -31.52 -4.37 23.32
CA GLU A 91 -31.30 -4.00 24.73
C GLU A 91 -30.76 -5.18 25.56
N ARG A 92 -30.94 -6.42 25.08
CA ARG A 92 -30.48 -7.63 25.77
C ARG A 92 -28.97 -7.84 25.54
N PRO A 93 -28.18 -7.99 26.62
CA PRO A 93 -26.76 -8.26 26.49
C PRO A 93 -26.48 -9.68 26.03
N TYR A 94 -25.47 -9.82 25.17
CA TYR A 94 -24.85 -11.10 24.87
C TYR A 94 -23.71 -11.33 25.87
N ILE A 95 -23.82 -12.39 26.67
CA ILE A 95 -22.78 -12.75 27.62
C ILE A 95 -21.76 -13.67 26.97
N MET A 96 -20.51 -13.24 26.99
CA MET A 96 -19.40 -13.94 26.34
C MET A 96 -18.23 -14.09 27.29
N LYS A 97 -17.42 -15.15 27.12
CA LYS A 97 -16.12 -15.23 27.80
C LYS A 97 -15.14 -14.29 27.11
N THR A 98 -14.33 -13.57 27.87
CA THR A 98 -13.29 -12.65 27.36
C THR A 98 -12.15 -13.38 26.64
N THR A 99 -11.93 -14.64 26.95
CA THR A 99 -10.91 -15.48 26.32
C THR A 99 -11.13 -15.55 24.81
N GLY A 100 -10.19 -15.01 24.04
CA GLY A 100 -10.27 -14.98 22.57
C GLY A 100 -11.05 -13.79 22.01
N LEU A 101 -11.46 -12.83 22.83
CA LEU A 101 -12.04 -11.56 22.39
C LEU A 101 -10.99 -10.45 22.43
N ASP A 102 -10.96 -9.63 21.39
CA ASP A 102 -10.24 -8.36 21.37
C ASP A 102 -11.22 -7.20 21.16
N PHE A 103 -10.94 -6.08 21.82
CA PHE A 103 -11.81 -4.89 21.80
C PHE A 103 -11.02 -3.69 21.29
N GLN A 104 -11.47 -3.12 20.17
CA GLN A 104 -10.80 -1.97 19.56
C GLN A 104 -11.78 -0.80 19.41
N GLN A 105 -11.29 0.43 19.52
CA GLN A 105 -12.16 1.60 19.43
C GLN A 105 -12.70 1.79 18.00
N CYS A 106 -13.99 2.14 17.88
CA CYS A 106 -14.56 2.62 16.63
C CYS A 106 -13.91 3.94 16.19
N SER A 107 -13.67 4.07 14.89
CA SER A 107 -13.41 5.36 14.27
C SER A 107 -14.69 6.19 14.22
N ALA A 108 -14.54 7.51 14.27
CA ALA A 108 -15.64 8.45 14.04
C ALA A 108 -15.87 8.76 12.55
N PHE A 109 -15.15 8.15 11.59
CA PHE A 109 -15.17 8.59 10.17
C PHE A 109 -16.56 8.66 9.54
N THR A 110 -17.52 7.88 10.03
CA THR A 110 -18.93 7.90 9.58
C THR A 110 -19.67 9.20 9.91
N GLU A 111 -19.12 10.02 10.81
CA GLU A 111 -19.67 11.33 11.20
C GLU A 111 -19.04 12.47 10.37
N HIS A 112 -17.98 12.19 9.61
CA HIS A 112 -17.26 13.20 8.84
C HIS A 112 -18.00 13.59 7.55
N ALA A 113 -17.75 14.81 7.08
CA ALA A 113 -18.36 15.36 5.87
C ALA A 113 -18.16 14.48 4.63
N VAL A 114 -16.98 13.86 4.45
CA VAL A 114 -16.68 13.01 3.29
C VAL A 114 -17.57 11.77 3.26
N PHE A 115 -17.77 11.10 4.39
CA PHE A 115 -18.64 9.93 4.45
C PHE A 115 -20.11 10.32 4.24
N ASN A 116 -20.54 11.43 4.86
CA ASN A 116 -21.89 11.97 4.65
C ASN A 116 -22.15 12.33 3.17
N TYR A 117 -21.15 12.84 2.46
CA TYR A 117 -21.23 13.08 1.03
C TYR A 117 -21.45 11.77 0.25
N LEU A 118 -20.70 10.69 0.56
CA LEU A 118 -20.90 9.39 -0.08
C LEU A 118 -22.31 8.83 0.15
N CYS A 119 -22.83 8.96 1.37
CA CYS A 119 -24.21 8.58 1.69
C CYS A 119 -25.22 9.37 0.86
N ARG A 120 -25.06 10.69 0.74
CA ARG A 120 -25.93 11.54 -0.08
C ARG A 120 -25.89 11.13 -1.56
N VAL A 121 -24.70 10.87 -2.10
CA VAL A 121 -24.57 10.39 -3.50
C VAL A 121 -25.29 9.06 -3.69
N ALA A 122 -25.22 8.14 -2.72
CA ALA A 122 -25.95 6.88 -2.77
C ALA A 122 -27.48 7.08 -2.68
N ASP A 123 -27.95 7.97 -1.78
CA ASP A 123 -29.37 8.33 -1.68
C ASP A 123 -29.89 8.95 -2.99
N GLU A 124 -29.15 9.87 -3.61
CA GLU A 124 -29.50 10.46 -4.91
C GLU A 124 -29.55 9.43 -6.04
N ARG A 125 -28.61 8.47 -6.08
CA ARG A 125 -28.65 7.38 -7.06
C ARG A 125 -29.92 6.55 -6.94
N VAL A 126 -30.35 6.23 -5.72
CA VAL A 126 -31.61 5.52 -5.46
C VAL A 126 -32.81 6.34 -5.96
N PHE A 127 -32.81 7.65 -5.73
CA PHE A 127 -33.89 8.53 -6.16
C PHE A 127 -34.08 8.52 -7.69
N TYR A 128 -32.99 8.54 -8.45
CA TYR A 128 -33.02 8.51 -9.91
C TYR A 128 -33.08 7.11 -10.52
N ALA A 129 -32.91 6.05 -9.73
CA ALA A 129 -32.88 4.68 -10.22
C ALA A 129 -34.24 4.22 -10.78
N ARG A 130 -34.22 3.56 -11.94
CA ARG A 130 -35.40 2.99 -12.60
C ARG A 130 -35.15 1.51 -12.95
N GLY A 131 -36.23 0.72 -12.95
CA GLY A 131 -36.18 -0.70 -13.31
C GLY A 131 -35.28 -1.52 -12.38
N ASN A 132 -34.59 -2.51 -12.94
CA ASN A 132 -33.79 -3.48 -12.17
C ASN A 132 -32.60 -2.87 -11.40
N ASN A 133 -32.14 -1.66 -11.74
CA ASN A 133 -31.05 -1.00 -11.03
C ASN A 133 -31.47 -0.51 -9.64
N LYS A 134 -32.76 -0.24 -9.43
CA LYS A 134 -33.27 0.30 -8.15
C LYS A 134 -32.95 -0.61 -6.97
N ASN A 135 -33.13 -1.93 -7.12
CA ASN A 135 -32.82 -2.89 -6.07
C ASN A 135 -31.32 -2.91 -5.73
N ILE A 136 -30.45 -2.71 -6.72
CA ILE A 136 -29.00 -2.67 -6.53
C ILE A 136 -28.62 -1.41 -5.77
N ASP A 137 -29.11 -0.25 -6.19
CA ASP A 137 -28.82 1.03 -5.56
C ASP A 137 -29.36 1.09 -4.12
N GLU A 138 -30.58 0.59 -3.87
CA GLU A 138 -31.16 0.49 -2.53
C GLU A 138 -30.32 -0.44 -1.63
N ASN A 139 -29.83 -1.54 -2.18
CA ASN A 139 -28.95 -2.43 -1.43
C ASN A 139 -27.60 -1.77 -1.11
N ILE A 140 -26.99 -1.03 -2.04
CA ILE A 140 -25.77 -0.26 -1.79
C ILE A 140 -25.99 0.75 -0.66
N LEU A 141 -27.10 1.50 -0.70
CA LEU A 141 -27.46 2.47 0.33
C LEU A 141 -27.68 1.81 1.70
N ARG A 142 -28.33 0.65 1.73
CA ARG A 142 -28.50 -0.12 2.97
C ARG A 142 -27.15 -0.60 3.52
N GLN A 143 -26.24 -1.04 2.65
CA GLN A 143 -24.92 -1.52 3.05
C GLN A 143 -24.00 -0.38 3.52
N ILE A 144 -23.98 0.77 2.84
CA ILE A 144 -23.15 1.91 3.24
C ILE A 144 -23.53 2.41 4.64
N LYS A 145 -24.83 2.45 4.95
CA LYS A 145 -25.36 2.83 6.27
C LYS A 145 -25.02 1.82 7.39
N LYS A 146 -24.68 0.58 7.02
CA LYS A 146 -24.29 -0.50 7.94
C LYS A 146 -22.77 -0.69 8.08
N ILE A 147 -21.97 0.16 7.43
CA ILE A 147 -20.51 0.05 7.50
C ILE A 147 -20.03 0.19 8.94
N VAL A 148 -19.17 -0.75 9.33
CA VAL A 148 -18.47 -0.81 10.59
C VAL A 148 -17.28 0.14 10.53
N PRO A 149 -17.21 1.22 11.34
CA PRO A 149 -16.25 2.30 11.14
C PRO A 149 -14.85 1.97 11.68
N HIS A 150 -14.13 1.05 11.04
CA HIS A 150 -12.86 0.53 11.56
C HIS A 150 -11.63 1.35 11.12
N PRO A 151 -10.72 1.72 12.04
CA PRO A 151 -9.58 2.59 11.75
C PRO A 151 -8.55 2.04 10.76
N ASP A 152 -8.44 0.71 10.58
CA ASP A 152 -7.50 0.10 9.64
C ASP A 152 -8.09 -0.14 8.23
N THR A 153 -9.32 0.32 7.97
CA THR A 153 -9.97 0.18 6.64
C THR A 153 -9.47 1.23 5.65
N ALA A 154 -9.50 0.91 4.35
CA ALA A 154 -9.23 1.89 3.31
C ALA A 154 -10.23 3.07 3.34
N LEU A 155 -11.49 2.81 3.70
CA LEU A 155 -12.51 3.85 3.80
C LEU A 155 -12.20 4.85 4.92
N HIS A 156 -11.70 4.40 6.08
CA HIS A 156 -11.23 5.30 7.14
C HIS A 156 -10.13 6.24 6.64
N ALA A 157 -9.10 5.69 6.00
CA ALA A 157 -7.98 6.48 5.53
C ALA A 157 -8.39 7.47 4.42
N TYR A 158 -9.32 7.09 3.55
CA TYR A 158 -9.91 7.98 2.55
C TYR A 158 -10.71 9.11 3.21
N CYS A 159 -11.64 8.80 4.12
CA CYS A 159 -12.49 9.80 4.78
C CYS A 159 -11.73 10.74 5.72
N SER A 160 -10.63 10.27 6.32
CA SER A 160 -9.79 11.07 7.22
C SER A 160 -8.65 11.82 6.51
N GLY A 161 -8.36 11.47 5.25
CA GLY A 161 -7.19 11.99 4.53
C GLY A 161 -5.85 11.56 5.12
N ARG A 162 -5.82 10.51 5.96
CA ARG A 162 -4.63 10.02 6.65
C ARG A 162 -4.48 8.52 6.46
N SER A 163 -3.34 8.08 5.94
CA SER A 163 -3.00 6.66 5.82
C SER A 163 -2.01 6.25 6.91
N LYS A 164 -2.35 5.21 7.68
CA LYS A 164 -1.48 4.66 8.71
C LYS A 164 -0.32 3.89 8.05
N LYS A 165 0.91 4.20 8.47
CA LYS A 165 2.07 3.35 8.17
C LYS A 165 1.95 2.07 8.99
N ARG A 166 2.21 0.94 8.36
CA ARG A 166 2.26 -0.37 9.00
C ARG A 166 3.72 -0.79 9.14
N ASP A 167 3.97 -1.69 10.07
CA ASP A 167 5.29 -2.29 10.20
C ASP A 167 5.69 -2.95 8.89
N SER A 168 6.99 -2.92 8.59
CA SER A 168 7.48 -3.53 7.36
C SER A 168 7.21 -5.03 7.42
N PRO A 169 6.59 -5.60 6.37
CA PRO A 169 6.35 -7.02 6.34
C PRO A 169 7.68 -7.78 6.32
N TRP A 170 7.72 -8.90 7.04
CA TRP A 170 8.83 -9.84 6.98
C TRP A 170 8.38 -11.12 6.28
N GLY A 171 9.31 -11.80 5.60
CA GLY A 171 9.04 -13.06 4.92
C GLY A 171 8.14 -12.93 3.68
N LEU A 172 8.24 -11.83 2.93
CA LEU A 172 7.54 -11.71 1.66
C LEU A 172 8.15 -12.66 0.61
N ILE A 173 7.29 -13.28 -0.20
CA ILE A 173 7.66 -14.12 -1.34
C ILE A 173 7.23 -13.50 -2.67
N PHE A 174 7.85 -13.91 -3.77
CA PHE A 174 7.58 -13.35 -5.10
C PHE A 174 7.54 -14.42 -6.20
N PRO A 175 6.53 -15.31 -6.21
CA PRO A 175 6.50 -16.45 -7.11
C PRO A 175 6.19 -16.10 -8.58
N PHE A 176 5.79 -14.87 -8.90
CA PHE A 176 5.34 -14.48 -10.27
C PHE A 176 6.34 -13.63 -11.06
N GLY A 177 7.62 -13.63 -10.65
CA GLY A 177 8.64 -12.75 -11.20
C GLY A 177 8.45 -11.30 -10.79
N LEU A 178 9.52 -10.51 -10.83
CA LEU A 178 9.49 -9.10 -10.47
C LEU A 178 10.66 -8.31 -11.06
N ASN A 179 10.54 -6.98 -11.06
CA ASN A 179 11.65 -6.04 -11.13
C ASN A 179 11.71 -5.17 -9.86
N GLU A 180 12.68 -4.27 -9.75
CA GLU A 180 12.87 -3.45 -8.54
C GLU A 180 11.65 -2.57 -8.21
N SER A 181 11.00 -1.97 -9.21
CA SER A 181 9.83 -1.11 -8.97
C SER A 181 8.62 -1.92 -8.51
N GLN A 182 8.42 -3.12 -9.04
CA GLN A 182 7.39 -4.05 -8.58
C GLN A 182 7.69 -4.59 -7.17
N LEU A 183 8.96 -4.86 -6.84
CA LEU A 183 9.37 -5.24 -5.47
C LEU A 183 8.93 -4.18 -4.47
N MET A 184 9.33 -2.93 -4.71
CA MET A 184 8.97 -1.79 -3.85
C MET A 184 7.46 -1.60 -3.78
N ALA A 185 6.74 -1.82 -4.88
CA ALA A 185 5.29 -1.70 -4.90
C ALA A 185 4.61 -2.73 -3.98
N VAL A 186 5.07 -3.98 -3.99
CA VAL A 186 4.56 -5.03 -3.09
C VAL A 186 4.93 -4.72 -1.64
N GLU A 187 6.18 -4.35 -1.34
CA GLU A 187 6.59 -3.99 0.02
C GLU A 187 5.74 -2.86 0.59
N ARG A 188 5.53 -1.79 -0.20
CA ARG A 188 4.66 -0.67 0.17
C ARG A 188 3.19 -1.08 0.33
N ALA A 189 2.70 -2.04 -0.44
CA ALA A 189 1.34 -2.55 -0.28
C ALA A 189 1.10 -3.17 1.10
N PHE A 190 2.13 -3.76 1.71
CA PHE A 190 2.05 -4.38 3.02
C PHE A 190 2.46 -3.45 4.18
N SER A 191 3.34 -2.48 3.94
CA SER A 191 3.77 -1.50 4.94
C SER A 191 2.87 -0.26 5.02
N SER A 192 1.71 -0.26 4.35
CA SER A 192 0.78 0.88 4.33
C SER A 192 -0.67 0.42 4.38
N GLN A 193 -1.53 1.26 4.95
CA GLN A 193 -2.98 1.02 5.00
C GLN A 193 -3.64 1.12 3.62
N ILE A 194 -3.20 2.08 2.81
CA ILE A 194 -3.59 2.26 1.41
C ILE A 194 -2.33 2.43 0.59
N SER A 195 -2.27 1.73 -0.55
CA SER A 195 -1.20 1.86 -1.54
C SER A 195 -1.79 2.03 -2.93
N VAL A 196 -1.29 3.05 -3.64
CA VAL A 196 -1.62 3.30 -5.05
C VAL A 196 -0.42 2.91 -5.88
N ILE A 197 -0.61 1.95 -6.77
CA ILE A 197 0.46 1.42 -7.64
C ILE A 197 0.10 1.80 -9.07
N GLU A 198 0.90 2.68 -9.66
CA GLU A 198 0.79 3.02 -11.06
C GLU A 198 1.60 2.05 -11.91
N GLY A 199 1.00 1.55 -12.99
CA GLY A 199 1.66 0.67 -13.93
C GLY A 199 1.30 1.03 -15.37
N PRO A 200 2.22 1.60 -16.16
CA PRO A 200 2.02 1.82 -17.59
C PRO A 200 1.66 0.53 -18.36
N PRO A 201 1.17 0.60 -19.61
CA PRO A 201 0.94 -0.57 -20.44
C PRO A 201 2.19 -1.46 -20.53
N GLY A 202 2.02 -2.79 -20.41
CA GLY A 202 3.13 -3.75 -20.50
C GLY A 202 4.01 -3.91 -19.24
N THR A 203 3.83 -3.12 -18.18
CA THR A 203 4.72 -3.16 -16.99
C THR A 203 4.41 -4.27 -15.98
N GLY A 204 3.67 -5.31 -16.38
CA GLY A 204 3.43 -6.49 -15.54
C GLY A 204 2.49 -6.28 -14.35
N LYS A 205 1.48 -5.40 -14.46
CA LYS A 205 0.47 -5.14 -13.40
C LYS A 205 -0.12 -6.43 -12.81
N THR A 206 -0.47 -7.40 -13.65
CA THR A 206 -1.05 -8.67 -13.20
C THR A 206 -0.05 -9.48 -12.36
N GLN A 207 1.25 -9.47 -12.70
CA GLN A 207 2.29 -10.11 -11.89
C GLN A 207 2.37 -9.47 -10.50
N THR A 208 2.33 -8.13 -10.41
CA THR A 208 2.32 -7.42 -9.12
C THR A 208 1.12 -7.80 -8.27
N ILE A 209 -0.08 -7.86 -8.87
CA ILE A 209 -1.31 -8.29 -8.17
C ILE A 209 -1.14 -9.70 -7.61
N LEU A 210 -0.63 -10.64 -8.42
CA LEU A 210 -0.44 -12.03 -8.01
C LEU A 210 0.59 -12.18 -6.90
N ASN A 211 1.68 -11.41 -6.92
CA ASN A 211 2.65 -11.37 -5.83
C ASN A 211 2.02 -10.83 -4.53
N ILE A 212 1.16 -9.80 -4.59
CA ILE A 212 0.42 -9.32 -3.42
C ILE A 212 -0.50 -10.43 -2.89
N VAL A 213 -1.29 -11.06 -3.76
CA VAL A 213 -2.22 -12.13 -3.39
C VAL A 213 -1.49 -13.31 -2.75
N ALA A 214 -0.38 -13.78 -3.31
CA ALA A 214 0.40 -14.87 -2.75
C ALA A 214 0.81 -14.62 -1.29
N ASN A 215 1.29 -13.41 -1.00
CA ASN A 215 1.69 -13.01 0.35
C ASN A 215 0.50 -12.91 1.33
N ILE A 216 -0.68 -12.50 0.87
CA ILE A 216 -1.89 -12.51 1.70
C ILE A 216 -2.29 -13.95 2.04
N LEU A 217 -2.25 -14.86 1.06
CA LEU A 217 -2.67 -16.25 1.23
C LEU A 217 -1.73 -17.03 2.17
N ILE A 218 -0.41 -16.83 2.08
CA ILE A 218 0.56 -17.47 3.00
C ILE A 218 0.40 -16.99 4.45
N GLN A 219 -0.11 -15.77 4.64
CA GLN A 219 -0.46 -15.26 5.96
C GLN A 219 -1.82 -15.79 6.47
N ASN A 220 -2.43 -16.78 5.79
CA ASN A 220 -3.76 -17.32 6.07
C ASN A 220 -4.86 -16.25 6.10
N LYS A 221 -4.72 -15.21 5.26
CA LYS A 221 -5.70 -14.13 5.12
C LYS A 221 -6.50 -14.30 3.84
N THR A 222 -7.67 -13.67 3.79
CA THR A 222 -8.53 -13.61 2.60
C THR A 222 -8.30 -12.32 1.82
N VAL A 223 -8.53 -12.38 0.51
CA VAL A 223 -8.41 -11.22 -0.39
C VAL A 223 -9.61 -11.15 -1.31
N ALA A 224 -10.15 -9.94 -1.49
CA ALA A 224 -11.15 -9.65 -2.50
C ALA A 224 -10.48 -8.87 -3.64
N ILE A 225 -10.61 -9.36 -4.87
CA ILE A 225 -10.11 -8.70 -6.08
C ILE A 225 -11.31 -8.07 -6.79
N LEU A 226 -11.24 -6.76 -7.00
CA LEU A 226 -12.31 -5.95 -7.56
C LEU A 226 -11.81 -5.20 -8.80
N SER A 227 -12.67 -5.05 -9.79
CA SER A 227 -12.39 -4.28 -11.00
C SER A 227 -13.70 -3.79 -11.60
N ASN A 228 -13.66 -2.64 -12.28
CA ASN A 228 -14.78 -2.17 -13.10
C ASN A 228 -14.90 -2.94 -14.43
N ASN A 229 -13.88 -3.73 -14.79
CA ASN A 229 -13.87 -4.56 -16.00
C ASN A 229 -13.59 -6.03 -15.65
N ASN A 230 -14.51 -6.90 -16.05
CA ASN A 230 -14.42 -8.34 -15.85
C ASN A 230 -13.15 -8.94 -16.47
N SER A 231 -12.66 -8.40 -17.60
CA SER A 231 -11.46 -8.94 -18.27
C SER A 231 -10.19 -8.86 -17.42
N ALA A 232 -10.04 -7.79 -16.63
CA ALA A 232 -8.87 -7.60 -15.78
C ALA A 232 -8.82 -8.66 -14.66
N VAL A 233 -9.99 -9.04 -14.16
CA VAL A 233 -10.14 -10.06 -13.11
C VAL A 233 -9.98 -11.46 -13.73
N SER A 234 -10.55 -11.71 -14.92
CA SER A 234 -10.34 -12.96 -15.66
C SER A 234 -8.86 -13.24 -15.92
N ASN A 235 -8.08 -12.23 -16.29
CA ASN A 235 -6.63 -12.39 -16.51
C ASN A 235 -5.88 -12.83 -15.24
N VAL A 236 -6.33 -12.38 -14.06
CA VAL A 236 -5.76 -12.85 -12.78
C VAL A 236 -6.14 -14.31 -12.55
N TYR A 237 -7.40 -14.66 -12.77
CA TYR A 237 -7.89 -16.05 -12.62
C TYR A 237 -7.15 -17.02 -13.55
N GLU A 238 -7.01 -16.69 -14.83
CA GLU A 238 -6.29 -17.53 -15.79
C GLU A 238 -4.83 -17.76 -15.37
N LYS A 239 -4.17 -16.74 -14.81
CA LYS A 239 -2.80 -16.89 -14.31
C LYS A 239 -2.73 -17.74 -13.04
N MET A 240 -3.72 -17.64 -12.15
CA MET A 240 -3.80 -18.52 -10.97
C MET A 240 -4.08 -19.97 -11.39
N ASP A 241 -5.01 -20.19 -12.33
CA ASP A 241 -5.32 -21.51 -12.89
C ASP A 241 -4.08 -22.15 -13.52
N LYS A 242 -3.28 -21.39 -14.28
CA LYS A 242 -2.01 -21.85 -14.85
C LYS A 242 -0.98 -22.28 -13.80
N GLN A 243 -1.04 -21.72 -12.59
CA GLN A 243 -0.22 -22.13 -11.45
C GLN A 243 -0.89 -23.19 -10.58
N ARG A 244 -2.00 -23.79 -11.05
CA ARG A 244 -2.83 -24.76 -10.28
C ARG A 244 -3.41 -24.18 -8.99
N LEU A 245 -3.53 -22.86 -8.88
CA LEU A 245 -4.11 -22.16 -7.73
C LEU A 245 -5.59 -21.76 -7.94
N GLY A 246 -6.21 -22.21 -9.03
CA GLY A 246 -7.62 -21.90 -9.33
C GLY A 246 -8.59 -22.31 -8.22
N TYR A 247 -8.27 -23.39 -7.50
CA TYR A 247 -9.12 -23.94 -6.45
C TYR A 247 -9.24 -23.05 -5.21
N VAL A 248 -8.34 -22.07 -5.01
CA VAL A 248 -8.44 -21.12 -3.89
C VAL A 248 -9.30 -19.89 -4.23
N VAL A 249 -9.85 -19.82 -5.45
CA VAL A 249 -10.54 -18.63 -5.96
C VAL A 249 -12.04 -18.86 -6.06
N ALA A 250 -12.82 -18.00 -5.41
CA ALA A 250 -14.26 -17.91 -5.62
C ALA A 250 -14.59 -16.83 -6.65
N ARG A 251 -15.12 -17.23 -7.82
CA ARG A 251 -15.59 -16.29 -8.85
C ARG A 251 -16.98 -15.78 -8.46
N LEU A 252 -17.09 -14.51 -8.11
CA LEU A 252 -18.35 -13.85 -7.76
C LEU A 252 -18.84 -12.96 -8.91
N GLY A 253 -20.12 -12.56 -8.88
CA GLY A 253 -20.70 -11.62 -9.84
C GLY A 253 -21.88 -12.15 -10.68
N SER A 254 -22.23 -13.44 -10.54
CA SER A 254 -23.49 -13.98 -11.05
C SER A 254 -23.99 -15.15 -10.20
N THR A 255 -25.28 -15.46 -10.29
CA THR A 255 -25.90 -16.59 -9.58
C THR A 255 -25.29 -17.91 -10.04
N GLU A 256 -25.03 -18.03 -11.34
CA GLU A 256 -24.42 -19.19 -11.99
C GLU A 256 -23.01 -19.43 -11.47
N ASN A 257 -22.17 -18.38 -11.42
CA ASN A 257 -20.80 -18.48 -10.90
C ASN A 257 -20.79 -18.95 -9.44
N ARG A 258 -21.73 -18.45 -8.63
CA ARG A 258 -21.89 -18.88 -7.24
C ARG A 258 -22.29 -20.35 -7.15
N GLN A 259 -23.28 -20.78 -7.92
CA GLN A 259 -23.73 -22.18 -7.94
C GLN A 259 -22.60 -23.11 -8.39
N GLN A 260 -21.88 -22.74 -9.45
CA GLN A 260 -20.74 -23.49 -9.97
C GLN A 260 -19.61 -23.62 -8.94
N PHE A 261 -19.32 -22.55 -8.18
CA PHE A 261 -18.32 -22.61 -7.13
C PHE A 261 -18.67 -23.63 -6.04
N PHE A 262 -19.93 -23.65 -5.58
CA PHE A 262 -20.37 -24.60 -4.55
C PHE A 262 -20.60 -26.02 -5.07
N SER A 263 -20.87 -26.22 -6.37
CA SER A 263 -21.01 -27.55 -6.97
C SER A 263 -19.67 -28.19 -7.32
N THR A 264 -18.60 -27.40 -7.47
CA THR A 264 -17.27 -27.91 -7.80
C THR A 264 -16.59 -28.47 -6.55
N SER A 265 -16.39 -29.79 -6.51
CA SER A 265 -15.63 -30.43 -5.44
C SER A 265 -14.15 -30.04 -5.54
N ILE A 266 -13.63 -29.41 -4.49
CA ILE A 266 -12.21 -29.05 -4.41
C ILE A 266 -11.42 -30.35 -4.21
N SER A 267 -10.83 -30.85 -5.29
CA SER A 267 -9.85 -31.94 -5.21
C SER A 267 -8.53 -31.35 -4.74
N ARG A 268 -8.27 -31.40 -3.42
CA ARG A 268 -6.95 -31.04 -2.89
C ARG A 268 -5.96 -32.04 -3.49
N SER A 269 -4.98 -31.57 -4.26
CA SER A 269 -3.90 -32.43 -4.76
C SER A 269 -3.25 -33.12 -3.55
N GLU A 270 -3.26 -34.45 -3.54
CA GLU A 270 -2.59 -35.27 -2.52
C GLU A 270 -1.07 -35.31 -2.72
N GLU A 271 -0.54 -34.52 -3.66
CA GLU A 271 0.91 -34.34 -3.84
C GLU A 271 1.55 -33.94 -2.50
N VAL A 272 2.45 -34.79 -2.02
CA VAL A 272 3.31 -34.50 -0.88
C VAL A 272 4.21 -33.34 -1.29
N LEU A 273 3.90 -32.15 -0.80
CA LEU A 273 4.73 -30.98 -1.02
C LEU A 273 6.00 -31.11 -0.17
N PRO A 274 7.16 -30.71 -0.70
CA PRO A 274 8.39 -30.62 0.09
C PRO A 274 8.21 -29.61 1.23
N ASP A 275 9.02 -29.75 2.27
CA ASP A 275 9.03 -28.81 3.38
C ASP A 275 9.28 -27.39 2.87
N SER A 276 8.48 -26.44 3.36
CA SER A 276 8.67 -25.03 3.06
C SER A 276 10.03 -24.56 3.60
N PRO A 277 10.80 -23.78 2.82
CA PRO A 277 12.04 -23.21 3.30
C PRO A 277 11.79 -22.31 4.52
N SER A 278 12.79 -22.21 5.39
CA SER A 278 12.69 -21.34 6.56
C SER A 278 12.56 -19.87 6.14
N ALA A 279 11.86 -19.07 6.94
CA ALA A 279 11.68 -17.65 6.63
C ALA A 279 13.01 -16.88 6.54
N ASN A 280 14.03 -17.29 7.29
CA ASN A 280 15.38 -16.72 7.19
C ASN A 280 16.00 -17.00 5.81
N MET A 281 15.88 -18.23 5.31
CA MET A 281 16.40 -18.60 3.99
C MET A 281 15.71 -17.83 2.87
N ILE A 282 14.40 -17.60 2.99
CA ILE A 282 13.64 -16.76 2.05
C ILE A 282 14.18 -15.33 2.07
N ASP A 283 14.43 -14.76 3.25
CA ASP A 283 14.94 -13.39 3.38
C ASP A 283 16.36 -13.26 2.80
N ASP A 284 17.25 -14.21 3.06
CA ASP A 284 18.60 -14.23 2.51
C ASP A 284 18.59 -14.21 0.97
N VAL A 285 17.75 -15.05 0.37
CA VAL A 285 17.58 -15.09 -1.09
C VAL A 285 16.97 -13.77 -1.59
N LEU A 286 15.99 -13.22 -0.88
CA LEU A 286 15.38 -11.95 -1.25
C LEU A 286 16.38 -10.77 -1.22
N GLN A 287 17.28 -10.76 -0.23
CA GLN A 287 18.35 -9.76 -0.15
C GLN A 287 19.32 -9.87 -1.35
N GLN A 288 19.67 -11.10 -1.77
CA GLN A 288 20.47 -11.30 -2.98
C GLN A 288 19.74 -10.81 -4.23
N VAL A 289 18.45 -11.14 -4.37
CA VAL A 289 17.63 -10.67 -5.50
C VAL A 289 17.57 -9.15 -5.54
N LYS A 290 17.36 -8.47 -4.40
CA LYS A 290 17.39 -7.00 -4.30
C LYS A 290 18.70 -6.42 -4.83
N LYS A 291 19.85 -6.99 -4.44
CA LYS A 291 21.16 -6.56 -4.92
C LYS A 291 21.30 -6.72 -6.43
N HIS A 292 20.87 -7.84 -6.99
CA HIS A 292 20.92 -8.08 -8.43
C HIS A 292 20.00 -7.15 -9.22
N LEU A 293 18.78 -6.91 -8.74
CA LEU A 293 17.84 -5.99 -9.38
C LEU A 293 18.37 -4.56 -9.41
N ASN A 294 18.98 -4.10 -8.31
CA ASN A 294 19.62 -2.79 -8.26
C ASN A 294 20.77 -2.69 -9.27
N ALA A 295 21.64 -3.71 -9.36
CA ALA A 295 22.73 -3.74 -10.33
C ALA A 295 22.21 -3.70 -11.79
N ILE A 296 21.13 -4.45 -12.10
CA ILE A 296 20.49 -4.43 -13.42
C ILE A 296 19.99 -3.02 -13.76
N ASN A 297 19.36 -2.33 -12.81
CA ASN A 297 18.85 -0.98 -13.02
C ASN A 297 19.98 0.05 -13.18
N GLN A 298 21.07 -0.08 -12.43
CA GLN A 298 22.27 0.75 -12.63
C GLN A 298 22.84 0.57 -14.05
N VAL A 299 22.96 -0.68 -14.51
CA VAL A 299 23.41 -0.98 -15.87
C VAL A 299 22.46 -0.39 -16.92
N ALA A 300 21.15 -0.48 -16.70
CA ALA A 300 20.17 0.10 -17.61
C ALA A 300 20.26 1.63 -17.68
N SER A 301 20.43 2.29 -16.53
CA SER A 301 20.61 3.74 -16.44
C SER A 301 21.87 4.20 -17.17
N LEU A 302 23.00 3.55 -16.91
CA LEU A 302 24.27 3.87 -17.58
C LEU A 302 24.19 3.64 -19.10
N LYS A 303 23.53 2.56 -19.54
CA LYS A 303 23.29 2.32 -20.97
C LYS A 303 22.42 3.41 -21.60
N ALA A 304 21.40 3.89 -20.90
CA ALA A 304 20.56 4.98 -21.39
C ALA A 304 21.37 6.27 -21.55
N GLU A 305 22.20 6.61 -20.55
CA GLU A 305 23.10 7.76 -20.60
C GLU A 305 24.13 7.64 -21.73
N ILE A 306 24.77 6.48 -21.89
CA ILE A 306 25.69 6.21 -23.02
C ILE A 306 24.97 6.39 -24.36
N ASN A 307 23.73 5.89 -24.49
CA ASN A 307 22.97 6.02 -25.73
C ASN A 307 22.62 7.49 -26.02
N GLU A 308 22.22 8.26 -25.01
CA GLU A 308 21.92 9.69 -25.15
C GLU A 308 23.17 10.46 -25.60
N LEU A 309 24.30 10.26 -24.92
CA LEU A 309 25.59 10.86 -25.29
C LEU A 309 26.05 10.43 -26.69
N SER A 310 25.83 9.17 -27.06
CA SER A 310 26.20 8.66 -28.40
C SER A 310 25.36 9.33 -29.50
N VAL A 311 24.07 9.52 -29.25
CA VAL A 311 23.16 10.22 -30.17
C VAL A 311 23.57 11.69 -30.29
N GLU A 312 23.81 12.37 -29.17
CA GLU A 312 24.28 13.76 -29.16
C GLU A 312 25.59 13.91 -29.93
N TYR A 313 26.57 13.05 -29.65
CA TYR A 313 27.87 13.04 -30.33
C TYR A 313 27.71 12.87 -31.84
N LYS A 314 26.86 11.94 -32.28
CA LYS A 314 26.58 11.72 -33.71
C LYS A 314 25.95 12.95 -34.37
N TYR A 315 24.97 13.58 -33.71
CA TYR A 315 24.36 14.82 -34.23
C TYR A 315 25.37 15.96 -34.30
N LEU A 316 26.25 16.08 -33.31
CA LEU A 316 27.30 17.10 -33.28
C LEU A 316 28.29 16.90 -34.43
N GLN A 317 28.72 15.66 -34.69
CA GLN A 317 29.56 15.31 -35.84
C GLN A 317 28.88 15.65 -37.17
N GLN A 318 27.60 15.29 -37.32
CA GLN A 318 26.84 15.57 -38.53
C GLN A 318 26.68 17.08 -38.73
N TRP A 319 26.32 17.82 -37.70
CA TRP A 319 26.20 19.28 -37.75
C TRP A 319 27.52 19.94 -38.15
N GLN A 320 28.65 19.48 -37.58
CA GLN A 320 29.98 19.98 -37.96
C GLN A 320 30.27 19.71 -39.43
N SER A 321 30.01 18.50 -39.94
CA SER A 321 30.27 18.15 -41.35
C SER A 321 29.48 19.02 -42.35
N GLN A 322 28.30 19.51 -41.96
CA GLN A 322 27.42 20.30 -42.81
C GLN A 322 27.63 21.81 -42.68
N ASN A 323 28.07 22.29 -41.51
CA ASN A 323 28.07 23.72 -41.17
C ASN A 323 29.46 24.32 -40.96
N LEU A 324 30.49 23.53 -40.63
CA LEU A 324 31.84 24.05 -40.44
C LEU A 324 32.67 24.03 -41.72
N ARG A 325 33.34 25.14 -41.97
CA ARG A 325 34.46 25.18 -42.93
C ARG A 325 35.73 24.65 -42.26
N PRO A 326 36.69 24.06 -43.01
CA PRO A 326 37.95 23.56 -42.46
C PRO A 326 38.74 24.61 -41.65
N GLU A 327 38.60 25.88 -42.01
CA GLU A 327 39.24 27.03 -41.37
C GLU A 327 38.65 27.39 -39.99
N GLU A 328 37.44 26.89 -39.70
CA GLU A 328 36.67 27.16 -38.47
C GLU A 328 36.80 26.02 -37.44
N LEU A 329 37.53 24.94 -37.77
CA LEU A 329 37.92 23.86 -36.84
C LEU A 329 38.93 24.38 -35.81
N PHE A 330 38.42 24.90 -34.68
CA PHE A 330 39.24 25.45 -33.60
C PHE A 330 39.98 24.39 -32.78
N SER A 331 39.52 23.14 -32.79
CA SER A 331 39.97 22.05 -31.90
C SER A 331 41.46 21.69 -32.04
N HIS A 332 42.01 21.72 -33.26
CA HIS A 332 43.42 21.39 -33.48
C HIS A 332 44.38 22.55 -33.19
N LYS A 333 43.90 23.80 -33.25
CA LYS A 333 44.75 24.99 -33.16
C LYS A 333 45.07 25.39 -31.71
N TYR A 334 44.18 25.06 -30.78
CA TYR A 334 44.33 25.36 -29.36
C TYR A 334 44.24 24.04 -28.57
N ARG A 335 45.40 23.48 -28.18
CA ARG A 335 45.50 22.27 -27.35
C ARG A 335 45.04 22.55 -25.91
N LEU A 336 43.74 22.74 -25.70
CA LEU A 336 43.14 22.92 -24.39
C LEU A 336 42.91 21.55 -23.72
N SER A 337 43.10 21.47 -22.40
CA SER A 337 42.66 20.32 -21.59
C SER A 337 41.14 20.30 -21.48
N SER A 338 40.53 19.15 -21.17
CA SER A 338 39.06 19.02 -21.07
C SER A 338 38.45 20.07 -20.13
N ARG A 339 39.09 20.32 -18.98
CA ARG A 339 38.68 21.38 -18.02
C ARG A 339 38.75 22.79 -18.62
N LYS A 340 39.82 23.12 -19.34
CA LYS A 340 39.94 24.44 -20.00
C LYS A 340 38.97 24.59 -21.17
N THR A 341 38.61 23.50 -21.84
CA THR A 341 37.59 23.48 -22.88
C THR A 341 36.22 23.83 -22.31
N THR A 342 35.82 23.20 -21.19
CA THR A 342 34.56 23.53 -20.51
C THR A 342 34.55 24.95 -19.95
N ASP A 343 35.66 25.42 -19.37
CA ASP A 343 35.79 26.80 -18.88
C ASP A 343 35.63 27.80 -20.03
N LEU A 344 36.19 27.51 -21.20
CA LEU A 344 36.04 28.34 -22.39
C LEU A 344 34.61 28.31 -22.93
N MET A 345 33.95 27.15 -22.97
CA MET A 345 32.55 27.03 -23.39
C MET A 345 31.63 27.87 -22.49
N ALA A 346 31.81 27.78 -21.17
CA ALA A 346 31.07 28.59 -20.19
C ALA A 346 31.35 30.09 -20.39
N TYR A 347 32.61 30.47 -20.66
CA TYR A 347 32.98 31.85 -20.93
C TYR A 347 32.40 32.39 -22.24
N ILE A 348 32.36 31.57 -23.31
CA ILE A 348 31.71 31.91 -24.58
C ILE A 348 30.21 32.14 -24.38
N HIS A 349 29.56 31.28 -23.59
CA HIS A 349 28.15 31.44 -23.24
C HIS A 349 27.92 32.73 -22.42
N TYR A 350 28.76 33.02 -21.43
CA TYR A 350 28.69 34.29 -20.68
C TYR A 350 28.83 35.54 -21.58
N LEU A 351 29.61 35.43 -22.65
CA LEU A 351 29.79 36.50 -23.63
C LEU A 351 28.64 36.60 -24.65
N SER A 352 27.67 35.69 -24.67
CA SER A 352 26.67 35.61 -25.75
C SER A 352 25.86 36.90 -25.89
N ASP A 353 25.53 37.51 -24.75
CA ASP A 353 24.62 38.65 -24.64
C ASP A 353 25.35 39.96 -24.31
N ARG A 354 26.69 39.94 -24.32
CA ARG A 354 27.52 41.06 -23.86
C ARG A 354 28.42 41.59 -24.98
N ARG A 355 28.62 42.91 -25.01
CA ARG A 355 29.68 43.49 -25.84
C ARG A 355 31.04 43.08 -25.30
N ILE A 356 31.90 42.54 -26.17
CA ILE A 356 33.24 42.09 -25.79
C ILE A 356 34.18 43.29 -25.63
N GLY A 357 34.30 43.77 -24.38
CA GLY A 357 35.17 44.87 -23.99
C GLY A 357 36.65 44.45 -23.82
N PHE A 358 37.51 45.41 -23.50
CA PHE A 358 38.97 45.22 -23.38
C PHE A 358 39.36 44.16 -22.33
N ARG A 359 38.71 44.17 -21.16
CA ARG A 359 38.94 43.17 -20.09
C ARG A 359 38.68 41.74 -20.58
N ASN A 360 37.58 41.52 -21.29
CA ASN A 360 37.23 40.22 -21.84
C ASN A 360 38.25 39.73 -22.88
N ARG A 361 38.87 40.64 -23.63
CA ARG A 361 39.94 40.29 -24.60
C ARG A 361 41.23 39.87 -23.90
N ILE A 362 41.56 40.50 -22.77
CA ILE A 362 42.70 40.11 -21.94
C ILE A 362 42.46 38.72 -21.35
N ASP A 363 41.27 38.45 -20.83
CA ASP A 363 40.92 37.13 -20.28
C ASP A 363 41.01 36.02 -21.34
N LEU A 364 40.48 36.26 -22.55
CA LEU A 364 40.57 35.32 -23.68
C LEU A 364 42.02 35.01 -24.06
N LEU A 365 42.91 36.01 -23.97
CA LEU A 365 44.32 35.87 -24.28
C LEU A 365 45.06 35.10 -23.17
N LEU A 366 44.91 35.50 -21.91
CA LEU A 366 45.67 34.96 -20.79
C LEU A 366 45.22 33.53 -20.44
N ASN A 367 43.91 33.29 -20.39
CA ASN A 367 43.37 32.02 -19.91
C ASN A 367 43.27 30.96 -21.02
N PHE A 368 42.93 31.40 -22.25
CA PHE A 368 42.60 30.51 -23.37
C PHE A 368 43.48 30.69 -24.62
N ARG A 369 44.40 31.67 -24.63
CA ARG A 369 45.30 31.99 -25.76
C ARG A 369 44.59 32.40 -27.05
N ILE A 370 43.37 32.91 -26.97
CA ILE A 370 42.57 33.32 -28.13
C ILE A 370 42.85 34.77 -28.49
N LEU A 371 43.55 34.98 -29.61
CA LEU A 371 43.90 36.31 -30.13
C LEU A 371 42.81 36.93 -31.02
N LYS A 372 42.11 36.10 -31.81
CA LYS A 372 41.09 36.57 -32.78
C LYS A 372 39.70 36.48 -32.16
N VAL A 373 39.14 37.64 -31.80
CA VAL A 373 37.83 37.75 -31.14
C VAL A 373 36.67 37.90 -32.13
N LYS A 374 36.94 38.23 -33.41
CA LYS A 374 35.91 38.38 -34.45
C LYS A 374 34.94 37.18 -34.57
N PRO A 375 35.38 35.90 -34.50
CA PRO A 375 34.49 34.74 -34.52
C PRO A 375 33.53 34.67 -33.32
N LEU A 376 33.89 35.25 -32.17
CA LEU A 376 33.05 35.29 -30.96
C LEU A 376 31.96 36.35 -31.02
N VAL A 377 32.04 37.31 -31.94
CA VAL A 377 31.06 38.40 -32.08
C VAL A 377 29.92 38.01 -33.01
N ILE A 378 30.20 37.22 -34.04
CA ILE A 378 29.22 36.77 -35.04
C ILE A 378 28.48 35.54 -34.49
N PRO A 379 27.14 35.56 -34.34
CA PRO A 379 26.39 34.46 -33.72
C PRO A 379 26.66 33.09 -34.34
N GLU A 380 26.65 32.99 -35.67
CA GLU A 380 26.90 31.73 -36.40
C GLU A 380 28.32 31.18 -36.14
N ARG A 381 29.34 32.04 -36.17
CA ARG A 381 30.73 31.63 -35.89
C ARG A 381 30.97 31.31 -34.43
N ARG A 382 30.23 31.94 -33.52
CA ARG A 382 30.25 31.62 -32.09
C ARG A 382 29.65 30.24 -31.85
N LEU A 383 28.54 29.92 -32.52
CA LEU A 383 27.92 28.60 -32.45
C LEU A 383 28.85 27.52 -33.04
N ALA A 384 29.50 27.78 -34.17
CA ALA A 384 30.51 26.90 -34.75
C ALA A 384 31.73 26.68 -33.83
N LEU A 385 32.19 27.74 -33.15
CA LEU A 385 33.24 27.64 -32.14
C LEU A 385 32.79 26.76 -30.97
N PHE A 386 31.60 27.02 -30.43
CA PHE A 386 31.07 26.31 -29.27
C PHE A 386 30.93 24.80 -29.53
N THR A 387 30.32 24.44 -30.64
CA THR A 387 30.14 23.04 -31.08
C THR A 387 31.48 22.35 -31.37
N SER A 388 32.47 23.05 -31.94
CA SER A 388 33.81 22.49 -32.14
C SER A 388 34.55 22.21 -30.83
N LEU A 389 34.35 23.05 -29.80
CA LEU A 389 34.90 22.85 -28.46
C LEU A 389 34.20 21.69 -27.75
N GLN A 390 32.88 21.58 -27.90
CA GLN A 390 32.09 20.48 -27.37
C GLN A 390 32.55 19.13 -27.95
N LEU A 391 32.83 19.06 -29.26
CA LEU A 391 33.36 17.84 -29.87
C LEU A 391 34.79 17.53 -29.38
N SER A 392 35.64 18.54 -29.29
CA SER A 392 37.01 18.39 -28.77
C SER A 392 37.03 17.93 -27.31
N TYR A 393 36.00 18.29 -26.54
CA TYR A 393 35.80 17.78 -25.20
C TYR A 393 35.45 16.29 -25.24
N TYR A 394 34.44 15.89 -26.03
CA TYR A 394 34.04 14.50 -26.16
C TYR A 394 35.17 13.57 -26.63
N GLU A 395 35.97 13.98 -27.62
CA GLU A 395 37.12 13.20 -28.13
C GLU A 395 38.25 13.01 -27.12
N LYS A 396 38.32 13.83 -26.08
CA LYS A 396 39.36 13.76 -25.03
C LYS A 396 38.87 13.14 -23.72
N SER A 397 37.54 13.09 -23.52
CA SER A 397 36.93 12.56 -22.30
C SER A 397 36.45 11.11 -22.46
N ILE A 398 36.27 10.65 -23.70
CA ILE A 398 36.18 9.23 -24.07
C ILE A 398 37.61 8.69 -24.19
#